data_AF-A0A962ZA82-F1
#
_entry.id   AF-A0A962ZA82-F1
#
_cell.length_a   1.000
_cell.length_b   1.000
_cell.length_c   1.000
_cell.angle_alpha   90.00
_cell.angle_beta   90.00
_cell.angle_gamma   90.00
#
_symmetry.space_group_name_H-M   'P 1'
#
loop_
_entity.id
_entity.type
_entity.pdbx_description
1 polymer ?
#
loop_
_entity_poly.entity_id
_entity_poly.type
_entity_poly.pdbx_seq_one_letter_code
_entity_poly.pdbx_strand_id
1 'polypeptide(L)'
;IAALENFNPAHWYDVLLDGPKRASQIEDLKQLIRRIGKAGIPVMGYNFSIAGVWGWTRGPYARAGAQSVGLDIGEFDPDRPIPNGMVWNMTYDRNAPPGNVPAISADELWQRIERFLADMLPVAEEEGVALACHPDDPPLESLRLAARGINSPAAYERLIALDPSPANRIELCLGSIQEMASADVYEVARKWLAMDSIDYIHFRNVKGSVFSNVEVFVDEGDIDMVLK
;
A
#
# COMPACT_ATOMS: atom_id res chain seq x y z
N ILE A 1 11.34 8.78 16.19
CA ILE A 1 10.41 7.92 15.42
C ILE A 1 11.13 7.62 14.12
N ALA A 2 11.24 6.35 13.72
CA ALA A 2 12.01 5.95 12.53
C ALA A 2 11.21 6.12 11.22
N ALA A 3 9.89 5.91 11.27
CA ALA A 3 8.99 6.09 10.14
C ALA A 3 7.59 6.44 10.64
N LEU A 4 6.80 7.07 9.78
CA LEU A 4 5.34 7.11 9.90
C LEU A 4 4.74 6.26 8.79
N GLU A 5 3.58 5.68 9.04
CA GLU A 5 2.92 4.80 8.08
C GLU A 5 1.54 5.34 7.73
N ASN A 6 1.31 5.46 6.43
CA ASN A 6 0.07 5.86 5.76
C ASN A 6 -0.42 7.29 6.06
N PHE A 7 -0.86 7.96 5.00
CA PHE A 7 -1.68 9.16 5.16
C PHE A 7 -3.07 8.74 5.65
N ASN A 8 -3.61 9.47 6.63
CA ASN A 8 -5.00 9.27 7.04
C ASN A 8 -5.92 9.52 5.82
N PRO A 9 -6.77 8.58 5.39
CA PRO A 9 -7.66 8.74 4.25
C PRO A 9 -8.50 10.03 4.24
N ALA A 10 -8.86 10.54 5.41
CA ALA A 10 -9.60 11.81 5.52
C ALA A 10 -8.82 13.02 4.94
N HIS A 11 -7.49 12.94 4.87
CA HIS A 11 -6.63 14.04 4.39
C HIS A 11 -6.35 13.99 2.88
N TRP A 12 -6.63 12.88 2.20
CA TRP A 12 -6.19 12.69 0.81
C TRP A 12 -7.13 11.84 -0.06
N TYR A 13 -8.38 11.62 0.38
CA TYR A 13 -9.35 10.84 -0.39
C TYR A 13 -9.56 11.36 -1.83
N ASP A 14 -9.54 12.68 -2.08
CA ASP A 14 -9.68 13.23 -3.43
C ASP A 14 -8.38 13.15 -4.23
N VAL A 15 -7.23 12.95 -3.58
CA VAL A 15 -5.99 12.55 -4.26
C VAL A 15 -6.12 11.15 -4.84
N LEU A 16 -6.68 10.21 -4.07
CA LEU A 16 -6.93 8.84 -4.51
C LEU A 16 -8.05 8.78 -5.56
N LEU A 17 -9.16 9.49 -5.32
CA LEU A 17 -10.38 9.45 -6.14
C LEU A 17 -10.35 10.38 -7.36
N ASP A 18 -9.33 11.23 -7.47
CA ASP A 18 -9.24 12.31 -8.45
C ASP A 18 -10.38 13.35 -8.35
N GLY A 19 -10.75 13.68 -7.11
CA GLY A 19 -11.87 14.55 -6.80
C GLY A 19 -11.51 16.05 -6.70
N PRO A 20 -12.52 16.91 -6.45
CA PRO A 20 -12.37 18.37 -6.53
C PRO A 20 -11.45 18.97 -5.47
N LYS A 21 -11.25 18.33 -4.31
CA LYS A 21 -10.32 18.81 -3.27
C LYS A 21 -8.90 18.30 -3.43
N ARG A 22 -8.57 17.59 -4.51
CA ARG A 22 -7.23 17.06 -4.78
C ARG A 22 -6.15 18.11 -4.59
N ALA A 23 -6.32 19.29 -5.21
CA ALA A 23 -5.32 20.35 -5.16
C ALA A 23 -5.05 20.85 -3.73
N SER A 24 -6.11 21.08 -2.93
CA SER A 24 -5.93 21.48 -1.54
C SER A 24 -5.33 20.36 -0.68
N GLN A 25 -5.74 19.11 -0.90
CA GLN A 25 -5.23 17.97 -0.15
C GLN A 25 -3.75 17.70 -0.46
N ILE A 26 -3.31 17.84 -1.71
CA ILE A 26 -1.89 17.78 -2.06
C ILE A 26 -1.08 18.83 -1.30
N GLU A 27 -1.56 20.07 -1.19
CA GLU A 27 -0.84 21.08 -0.42
C GLU A 27 -0.82 20.78 1.08
N ASP A 28 -1.90 20.25 1.64
CA ASP A 28 -1.91 19.78 3.03
C ASP A 28 -0.92 18.62 3.25
N LEU A 29 -0.81 17.68 2.30
CA LEU A 29 0.17 16.60 2.34
C LEU A 29 1.61 17.13 2.25
N LYS A 30 1.89 18.09 1.36
CA LYS A 30 3.20 18.74 1.28
C LYS A 30 3.56 19.41 2.60
N GLN A 31 2.61 20.11 3.24
CA GLN A 31 2.84 20.69 4.58
C GLN A 31 3.07 19.63 5.65
N LEU A 32 2.40 18.48 5.56
CA LEU A 32 2.66 17.35 6.44
C LEU A 32 4.10 16.83 6.27
N ILE A 33 4.58 16.64 5.03
CA ILE A 33 5.96 16.21 4.75
C ILE A 33 6.98 17.18 5.33
N ARG A 34 6.80 18.50 5.15
CA ARG A 34 7.68 19.52 5.77
C ARG A 34 7.73 19.43 7.28
N ARG A 35 6.59 19.12 7.92
CA ARG A 35 6.53 18.93 9.38
C ARG A 35 7.23 17.65 9.81
N ILE A 36 7.12 16.58 9.03
CA ILE A 36 7.79 15.30 9.24
C ILE A 36 9.32 15.48 9.14
N GLY A 37 9.81 16.14 8.08
CA GLY A 37 11.22 16.46 7.90
C GLY A 37 11.77 17.34 9.03
N LYS A 38 11.06 18.42 9.39
CA LYS A 38 11.41 19.26 10.55
C LYS A 38 11.44 18.51 11.88
N ALA A 39 10.61 17.47 12.04
CA ALA A 39 10.61 16.62 13.23
C ALA A 39 11.75 15.57 13.22
N GLY A 40 12.54 15.50 12.14
CA GLY A 40 13.63 14.53 11.98
C GLY A 40 13.14 13.10 11.77
N ILE A 41 11.95 12.93 11.19
CA ILE A 41 11.41 11.60 10.84
C ILE A 41 11.76 11.34 9.37
N PRO A 42 12.61 10.34 9.07
CA PRO A 42 13.20 10.21 7.74
C PRO A 42 12.30 9.50 6.71
N VAL A 43 11.22 8.82 7.14
CA VAL A 43 10.40 8.00 6.25
C VAL A 43 8.90 8.24 6.48
N MET A 44 8.17 8.40 5.38
CA MET A 44 6.72 8.37 5.32
C MET A 44 6.27 7.24 4.39
N GLY A 45 5.81 6.13 4.99
CA GLY A 45 5.17 5.03 4.28
C GLY A 45 3.81 5.45 3.73
N TYR A 46 3.43 4.95 2.55
CA TYR A 46 2.11 5.18 1.97
C TYR A 46 1.66 4.01 1.09
N ASN A 47 0.37 3.72 1.07
CA ASN A 47 -0.24 2.83 0.09
C ASN A 47 -1.16 3.63 -0.85
N PHE A 48 -0.91 3.63 -2.16
CA PHE A 48 -1.78 4.29 -3.13
C PHE A 48 -2.87 3.33 -3.64
N SER A 49 -3.82 3.00 -2.77
CA SER A 49 -4.99 2.17 -3.10
C SER A 49 -6.29 2.94 -2.94
N ILE A 50 -7.32 2.57 -3.70
CA ILE A 50 -8.70 3.01 -3.43
C ILE A 50 -9.42 2.00 -2.52
N ALA A 51 -9.17 0.70 -2.68
CA ALA A 51 -9.85 -0.36 -1.93
C ALA A 51 -9.24 -0.65 -0.55
N GLY A 52 -7.96 -0.31 -0.35
CA GLY A 52 -7.20 -0.60 0.88
C GLY A 52 -7.14 -2.10 1.20
N VAL A 53 -6.97 -2.42 2.48
CA VAL A 53 -6.96 -3.81 3.01
C VAL A 53 -8.38 -4.26 3.30
N TRP A 54 -8.96 -5.10 2.44
CA TRP A 54 -10.37 -5.55 2.52
C TRP A 54 -10.52 -7.05 2.28
N GLY A 55 -11.66 -7.62 2.69
CA GLY A 55 -12.00 -9.04 2.48
C GLY A 55 -11.47 -10.00 3.54
N TRP A 56 -10.76 -9.50 4.55
CA TRP A 56 -10.16 -10.33 5.59
C TRP A 56 -11.15 -10.74 6.68
N THR A 57 -10.81 -11.84 7.34
CA THR A 57 -11.51 -12.42 8.49
C THR A 57 -10.54 -12.59 9.65
N ARG A 58 -11.08 -12.76 10.87
CA ARG A 58 -10.28 -13.11 12.05
C ARG A 58 -10.69 -14.48 12.55
N GLY A 59 -9.70 -15.31 12.84
CA GLY A 59 -9.90 -16.67 13.31
C GLY A 59 -8.66 -17.26 13.96
N PRO A 60 -8.78 -18.46 14.56
CA PRO A 60 -7.67 -19.14 15.24
C PRO A 60 -6.70 -19.80 14.24
N TYR A 61 -6.11 -19.02 13.32
CA TYR A 61 -5.31 -19.57 12.22
C TYR A 61 -3.83 -19.79 12.57
N ALA A 62 -3.30 -19.08 13.56
CA ALA A 62 -1.89 -19.18 13.96
C ALA A 62 -1.64 -20.30 15.00
N ARG A 63 -0.38 -20.65 15.22
CA ARG A 63 0.08 -21.69 16.15
C ARG A 63 -0.66 -21.68 17.49
N ALA A 64 -1.05 -22.87 17.92
CA ALA A 64 -1.82 -23.12 19.14
C ALA A 64 -3.21 -22.42 19.19
N GLY A 65 -3.80 -22.13 18.02
CA GLY A 65 -5.14 -21.53 17.91
C GLY A 65 -5.16 -20.03 18.23
N ALA A 66 -4.01 -19.36 18.13
CA ALA A 66 -3.92 -17.92 18.30
C ALA A 66 -4.76 -17.20 17.22
N GLN A 67 -5.45 -16.13 17.63
CA GLN A 67 -6.24 -15.31 16.72
C GLN A 67 -5.31 -14.56 15.78
N SER A 68 -5.54 -14.67 14.48
CA SER A 68 -4.86 -13.91 13.45
C SER A 68 -5.80 -13.57 12.30
N VAL A 69 -5.26 -12.92 11.28
CA VAL A 69 -6.01 -12.48 10.09
C VAL A 69 -5.90 -13.56 9.02
N GLY A 70 -7.01 -13.81 8.33
CA GLY A 70 -7.05 -14.70 7.16
C GLY A 70 -7.79 -14.04 6.01
N LEU A 71 -7.44 -14.41 4.80
CA LEU A 71 -8.09 -14.00 3.58
C LEU A 71 -8.42 -15.25 2.78
N ASP A 72 -9.66 -15.35 2.31
CA ASP A 72 -10.03 -16.30 1.27
C ASP A 72 -10.89 -15.56 0.25
N ILE A 73 -10.39 -15.42 -0.97
CA ILE A 73 -11.08 -14.66 -2.03
C ILE A 73 -12.41 -15.32 -2.40
N GLY A 74 -12.59 -16.63 -2.15
CA GLY A 74 -13.85 -17.34 -2.37
C GLY A 74 -14.94 -17.03 -1.33
N GLU A 75 -14.59 -16.43 -0.20
CA GLU A 75 -15.51 -16.18 0.93
C GLU A 75 -16.15 -14.77 0.91
N PHE A 76 -15.80 -13.93 -0.08
CA PHE A 76 -16.43 -12.62 -0.26
C PHE A 76 -16.56 -12.26 -1.74
N ASP A 77 -17.38 -11.25 -2.04
CA ASP A 77 -17.50 -10.68 -3.39
C ASP A 77 -16.38 -9.65 -3.61
N PRO A 78 -15.31 -9.97 -4.37
CA PRO A 78 -14.21 -9.05 -4.61
C PRO A 78 -14.64 -7.83 -5.43
N ASP A 79 -15.77 -7.89 -6.13
CA ASP A 79 -16.32 -6.80 -6.92
C ASP A 79 -17.34 -5.95 -6.16
N ARG A 80 -17.50 -6.19 -4.85
CA ARG A 80 -18.38 -5.38 -4.01
C ARG A 80 -17.94 -3.91 -4.02
N PRO A 81 -18.76 -2.99 -4.54
CA PRO A 81 -18.34 -1.62 -4.75
C PRO A 81 -18.03 -0.88 -3.44
N ILE A 82 -17.23 0.18 -3.55
CA ILE A 82 -16.93 1.11 -2.47
C ILE A 82 -18.04 2.17 -2.39
N PRO A 83 -18.78 2.31 -1.28
CA PRO A 83 -19.76 3.38 -1.15
C PRO A 83 -19.12 4.76 -1.24
N ASN A 84 -19.85 5.74 -1.76
CA ASN A 84 -19.44 7.14 -1.68
C ASN A 84 -19.17 7.55 -0.22
N GLY A 85 -18.18 8.41 -0.01
CA GLY A 85 -17.76 8.82 1.34
C GLY A 85 -16.80 7.84 2.02
N MET A 86 -16.34 6.82 1.29
CA MET A 86 -15.37 5.83 1.75
C MET A 86 -14.23 5.67 0.73
N VAL A 87 -13.01 5.54 1.24
CA VAL A 87 -11.90 4.90 0.55
C VAL A 87 -11.24 3.97 1.55
N TRP A 88 -10.54 2.96 1.04
CA TRP A 88 -10.09 1.83 1.83
C TRP A 88 -11.28 1.18 2.53
N ASN A 89 -11.25 1.16 3.87
CA ASN A 89 -12.37 0.83 4.74
C ASN A 89 -12.65 1.93 5.76
N MET A 90 -12.34 3.18 5.39
CA MET A 90 -12.48 4.35 6.24
C MET A 90 -13.47 5.34 5.63
N THR A 91 -14.44 5.76 6.44
CA THR A 91 -15.41 6.78 6.05
C THR A 91 -14.77 8.16 6.21
N TYR A 92 -14.56 8.88 5.10
CA TYR A 92 -14.12 10.27 5.09
C TYR A 92 -15.29 11.26 5.06
N ASP A 93 -16.47 10.83 4.59
CA ASP A 93 -17.71 11.63 4.61
C ASP A 93 -18.93 10.76 4.92
N ARG A 94 -19.55 10.99 6.09
CA ARG A 94 -20.75 10.26 6.53
C ARG A 94 -22.03 10.73 5.84
N ASN A 95 -21.99 11.89 5.21
CA ASN A 95 -23.14 12.53 4.56
C ASN A 95 -23.03 12.48 3.03
N ALA A 96 -22.10 11.68 2.49
CA ALA A 96 -21.92 11.55 1.06
C ALA A 96 -23.21 11.04 0.39
N PRO A 97 -23.54 11.52 -0.84
CA PRO A 97 -24.72 11.07 -1.56
C PRO A 97 -24.73 9.55 -1.76
N PRO A 98 -25.90 8.88 -1.72
CA PRO A 98 -26.00 7.47 -2.04
C PRO A 98 -25.36 7.14 -3.39
N GLY A 99 -24.68 6.01 -3.46
CA GLY A 99 -23.95 5.59 -4.65
C GLY A 99 -22.61 4.97 -4.28
N ASN A 100 -21.81 4.70 -5.32
CA ASN A 100 -20.52 4.06 -5.19
C ASN A 100 -19.45 4.85 -5.92
N VAL A 101 -18.22 4.74 -5.44
CA VAL A 101 -17.02 5.15 -6.16
C VAL A 101 -17.00 4.46 -7.54
N PRO A 102 -16.79 5.20 -8.64
CA PRO A 102 -16.70 4.61 -9.97
C PRO A 102 -15.58 3.58 -10.09
N ALA A 103 -15.78 2.60 -10.95
CA ALA A 103 -14.70 1.70 -11.35
C ALA A 103 -13.59 2.49 -12.06
N ILE A 104 -12.34 2.09 -11.86
CA ILE A 104 -11.18 2.72 -12.52
C ILE A 104 -10.30 1.68 -13.18
N SER A 105 -9.69 2.04 -14.31
CA SER A 105 -8.73 1.18 -15.01
C SER A 105 -7.34 1.25 -14.37
N ALA A 106 -6.48 0.29 -14.70
CA ALA A 106 -5.08 0.32 -14.29
C ALA A 106 -4.35 1.56 -14.84
N ASP A 107 -4.62 1.94 -16.09
CA ASP A 107 -4.01 3.14 -16.70
C ASP A 107 -4.42 4.42 -15.97
N GLU A 108 -5.70 4.53 -15.61
CA GLU A 108 -6.19 5.66 -14.84
C GLU A 108 -5.57 5.72 -13.44
N LEU A 109 -5.43 4.57 -12.75
CA LEU A 109 -4.74 4.51 -11.46
C LEU A 109 -3.28 4.95 -11.58
N TRP A 110 -2.56 4.48 -12.59
CA TRP A 110 -1.16 4.83 -12.80
C TRP A 110 -0.96 6.30 -13.13
N GLN A 111 -1.87 6.92 -13.90
CA GLN A 111 -1.84 8.37 -14.13
C GLN A 111 -2.03 9.17 -12.84
N ARG A 112 -2.82 8.64 -11.88
CA ARG A 112 -2.99 9.25 -10.56
C ARG A 112 -1.73 9.09 -9.69
N ILE A 113 -1.12 7.91 -9.70
CA ILE A 113 0.16 7.64 -9.00
C ILE A 113 1.27 8.56 -9.51
N GLU A 114 1.44 8.64 -10.84
CA GLU A 114 2.47 9.48 -11.47
C GLU A 114 2.30 10.95 -11.08
N ARG A 115 1.06 11.47 -11.14
CA ARG A 115 0.76 12.84 -10.72
C ARG A 115 1.04 13.07 -9.23
N PHE A 116 0.64 12.14 -8.38
CA PHE A 116 0.90 12.22 -6.94
C PHE A 116 2.40 12.29 -6.64
N LEU A 117 3.20 11.42 -7.27
CA LEU A 117 4.65 11.42 -7.10
C LEU A 117 5.29 12.70 -7.63
N ALA A 118 4.90 13.16 -8.82
CA ALA A 118 5.39 14.42 -9.39
C ALA A 118 5.11 15.63 -8.46
N ASP A 119 3.97 15.62 -7.75
CA ASP A 119 3.63 16.65 -6.77
C ASP A 119 4.44 16.52 -5.46
N MET A 120 4.64 15.29 -4.96
CA MET A 120 5.12 15.05 -3.60
C MET A 120 6.64 14.88 -3.50
N LEU A 121 7.27 14.22 -4.47
CA LEU A 121 8.70 13.89 -4.42
C LEU A 121 9.61 15.11 -4.26
N PRO A 122 9.40 16.25 -4.96
CA PRO A 122 10.28 17.42 -4.78
C PRO A 122 10.30 17.94 -3.35
N VAL A 123 9.14 17.93 -2.66
CA VAL A 123 9.04 18.37 -1.27
C VAL A 123 9.63 17.34 -0.32
N ALA A 124 9.42 16.05 -0.60
CA ALA A 124 9.99 14.97 0.19
C ALA A 124 11.52 14.97 0.13
N GLU A 125 12.10 15.17 -1.05
CA GLU A 125 13.54 15.28 -1.25
C GLU A 125 14.14 16.53 -0.56
N GLU A 126 13.50 17.70 -0.70
CA GLU A 126 13.94 18.93 -0.02
C GLU A 126 13.99 18.76 1.51
N GLU A 127 13.04 18.02 2.07
CA GLU A 127 12.89 17.82 3.51
C GLU A 127 13.64 16.58 4.03
N GLY A 128 14.35 15.86 3.15
CA GLY A 128 15.09 14.64 3.51
C GLY A 128 14.17 13.51 4.00
N VAL A 129 12.95 13.44 3.47
CA VAL A 129 11.96 12.42 3.81
C VAL A 129 11.78 11.47 2.62
N ALA A 130 11.96 10.18 2.85
CA ALA A 130 11.61 9.15 1.88
C ALA A 130 10.10 8.88 1.87
N LEU A 131 9.51 8.82 0.68
CA LEU A 131 8.17 8.29 0.46
C LEU A 131 8.28 6.81 0.12
N ALA A 132 8.00 5.95 1.10
CA ALA A 132 8.13 4.50 0.95
C ALA A 132 6.78 3.89 0.55
N CYS A 133 6.66 3.32 -0.66
CA CYS A 133 5.39 2.79 -1.15
C CYS A 133 5.14 1.35 -0.66
N HIS A 134 4.08 1.15 0.12
CA HIS A 134 3.60 -0.17 0.56
C HIS A 134 2.80 -0.85 -0.55
N PRO A 135 2.92 -2.18 -0.70
CA PRO A 135 2.20 -2.87 -1.75
C PRO A 135 0.71 -2.86 -1.50
N ASP A 136 -0.02 -3.12 -2.55
CA ASP A 136 -1.41 -3.46 -2.46
C ASP A 136 -1.57 -4.79 -1.69
N ASP A 137 -2.20 -4.74 -0.51
CA ASP A 137 -2.63 -5.92 0.27
C ASP A 137 -4.18 -6.05 0.29
N PRO A 138 -4.79 -7.10 -0.28
CA PRO A 138 -4.14 -8.19 -1.02
C PRO A 138 -3.65 -7.77 -2.42
N PRO A 139 -2.57 -8.38 -2.95
CA PRO A 139 -1.96 -8.01 -4.24
C PRO A 139 -2.71 -8.60 -5.45
N LEU A 140 -3.99 -8.28 -5.58
CA LEU A 140 -4.84 -8.65 -6.72
C LEU A 140 -4.65 -7.69 -7.90
N GLU A 141 -5.20 -8.00 -9.09
CA GLU A 141 -5.28 -7.06 -10.21
C GLU A 141 -6.34 -5.97 -9.99
N SER A 142 -7.46 -6.34 -9.38
CA SER A 142 -8.54 -5.44 -9.00
C SER A 142 -9.18 -5.88 -7.69
N LEU A 143 -9.74 -4.91 -6.97
CA LEU A 143 -10.50 -5.13 -5.75
C LEU A 143 -11.54 -4.02 -5.61
N ARG A 144 -12.79 -4.38 -5.32
CA ARG A 144 -13.95 -3.50 -5.16
C ARG A 144 -14.17 -2.57 -6.36
N LEU A 145 -14.04 -3.13 -7.56
CA LEU A 145 -14.11 -2.46 -8.87
C LEU A 145 -12.99 -1.43 -9.14
N ALA A 146 -11.98 -1.33 -8.28
CA ALA A 146 -10.81 -0.50 -8.51
C ALA A 146 -9.61 -1.37 -8.90
N ALA A 147 -8.84 -0.92 -9.90
CA ALA A 147 -7.53 -1.49 -10.18
C ALA A 147 -6.60 -1.42 -8.96
N ARG A 148 -5.60 -2.29 -8.92
CA ARG A 148 -4.53 -2.34 -7.92
C ARG A 148 -3.20 -2.09 -8.63
N GLY A 149 -2.52 -1.02 -8.22
CA GLY A 149 -1.35 -0.49 -8.92
C GLY A 149 -0.06 -1.19 -8.51
N ILE A 150 0.13 -1.45 -7.22
CA ILE A 150 1.39 -1.91 -6.62
C ILE A 150 1.23 -3.36 -6.15
N ASN A 151 0.90 -4.24 -7.09
CA ASN A 151 0.48 -5.63 -6.83
C ASN A 151 1.47 -6.69 -7.31
N SER A 152 2.64 -6.29 -7.82
CA SER A 152 3.65 -7.20 -8.34
C SER A 152 5.05 -6.58 -8.24
N PRO A 153 6.13 -7.38 -8.31
CA PRO A 153 7.48 -6.82 -8.36
C PRO A 153 7.71 -5.90 -9.58
N ALA A 154 7.11 -6.23 -10.72
CA ALA A 154 7.19 -5.40 -11.92
C ALA A 154 6.49 -4.04 -11.74
N ALA A 155 5.39 -3.99 -10.97
CA ALA A 155 4.75 -2.72 -10.63
C ALA A 155 5.64 -1.81 -9.78
N TYR A 156 6.40 -2.37 -8.83
CA TYR A 156 7.39 -1.62 -8.08
C TYR A 156 8.51 -1.07 -8.96
N GLU A 157 9.02 -1.88 -9.86
CA GLU A 157 10.06 -1.44 -10.79
C GLU A 157 9.55 -0.31 -11.68
N ARG A 158 8.30 -0.37 -12.11
CA ARG A 158 7.64 0.75 -12.81
C ARG A 158 7.55 1.98 -11.91
N LEU A 159 7.13 1.85 -10.65
CA LEU A 159 7.02 2.95 -9.69
C LEU A 159 8.36 3.66 -9.48
N ILE A 160 9.43 2.91 -9.24
CA ILE A 160 10.77 3.46 -9.05
C ILE A 160 11.30 4.08 -10.34
N ALA A 161 10.96 3.53 -11.50
CA ALA A 161 11.34 4.10 -12.79
C ALA A 161 10.56 5.38 -13.18
N LEU A 162 9.46 5.73 -12.49
CA LEU A 162 8.71 6.95 -12.78
C LEU A 162 9.53 8.22 -12.53
N ASP A 163 10.33 8.22 -11.46
CA ASP A 163 11.12 9.37 -11.06
C ASP A 163 12.39 8.90 -10.31
N PRO A 164 13.59 9.36 -10.70
CA PRO A 164 14.85 8.94 -10.10
C PRO A 164 15.15 9.61 -8.75
N SER A 165 14.22 10.42 -8.20
CA SER A 165 14.40 11.08 -6.91
C SER A 165 14.77 10.07 -5.82
N PRO A 166 15.77 10.36 -4.97
CA PRO A 166 16.12 9.51 -3.84
C PRO A 166 15.01 9.44 -2.79
N ALA A 167 13.98 10.28 -2.87
CA ALA A 167 12.80 10.19 -2.00
C ALA A 167 11.76 9.18 -2.52
N ASN A 168 11.88 8.65 -3.74
CA ASN A 168 10.98 7.64 -4.30
C ASN A 168 11.44 6.24 -3.87
N ARG A 169 10.81 5.68 -2.82
CA ARG A 169 11.32 4.48 -2.14
C ARG A 169 10.26 3.39 -2.00
N ILE A 170 10.73 2.20 -1.68
CA ILE A 170 9.93 1.00 -1.47
C ILE A 170 9.76 0.75 0.02
N GLU A 171 8.52 0.47 0.42
CA GLU A 171 8.23 -0.24 1.65
C GLU A 171 8.09 -1.74 1.33
N LEU A 172 9.12 -2.51 1.69
CA LEU A 172 9.18 -3.95 1.44
C LEU A 172 8.33 -4.68 2.48
N CYS A 173 7.07 -4.96 2.14
CA CYS A 173 6.23 -5.84 2.95
C CYS A 173 6.43 -7.29 2.58
N LEU A 174 7.19 -8.03 3.39
CA LEU A 174 7.56 -9.43 3.10
C LEU A 174 6.32 -10.32 2.94
N GLY A 175 5.31 -10.14 3.80
CA GLY A 175 4.05 -10.89 3.70
C GLY A 175 3.32 -10.66 2.38
N SER A 176 3.11 -9.40 1.99
CA SER A 176 2.41 -9.08 0.74
C SER A 176 3.20 -9.51 -0.50
N ILE A 177 4.54 -9.43 -0.48
CA ILE A 177 5.36 -9.97 -1.57
C ILE A 177 5.26 -11.51 -1.61
N GLN A 178 5.25 -12.19 -0.47
CA GLN A 178 5.08 -13.64 -0.41
C GLN A 178 3.73 -14.10 -0.97
N GLU A 179 2.67 -13.28 -0.81
CA GLU A 179 1.35 -13.58 -1.37
C GLU A 179 1.31 -13.47 -2.91
N MET A 180 2.23 -12.72 -3.52
CA MET A 180 2.30 -12.52 -4.98
C MET A 180 2.78 -13.80 -5.68
N ALA A 181 1.91 -14.40 -6.50
CA ALA A 181 2.19 -15.69 -7.16
C ALA A 181 3.44 -15.72 -8.06
N SER A 182 3.92 -14.57 -8.50
CA SER A 182 5.07 -14.43 -9.41
C SER A 182 6.39 -14.06 -8.71
N ALA A 183 6.43 -14.02 -7.37
CA ALA A 183 7.56 -13.48 -6.64
C ALA A 183 8.23 -14.52 -5.73
N ASP A 184 9.55 -14.68 -5.87
CA ASP A 184 10.40 -15.17 -4.79
C ASP A 184 10.79 -13.97 -3.92
N VAL A 185 10.34 -13.95 -2.67
CA VAL A 185 10.56 -12.82 -1.75
C VAL A 185 12.04 -12.53 -1.53
N TYR A 186 12.92 -13.54 -1.54
CA TYR A 186 14.36 -13.35 -1.36
C TYR A 186 15.01 -12.76 -2.60
N GLU A 187 14.62 -13.22 -3.79
CA GLU A 187 15.12 -12.65 -5.04
C GLU A 187 14.69 -11.19 -5.20
N VAL A 188 13.42 -10.90 -4.91
CA VAL A 188 12.87 -9.53 -4.93
C VAL A 188 13.60 -8.65 -3.93
N ALA A 189 13.75 -9.11 -2.68
CA ALA A 189 14.49 -8.36 -1.65
C ALA A 189 15.95 -8.10 -2.08
N ARG A 190 16.67 -9.11 -2.59
CA ARG A 190 18.04 -8.94 -3.08
C ARG A 190 18.12 -7.93 -4.21
N LYS A 191 17.18 -7.97 -5.17
CA LYS A 191 17.13 -7.04 -6.31
C LYS A 191 16.93 -5.61 -5.83
N TRP A 192 15.93 -5.35 -4.99
CA TRP A 192 15.61 -4.00 -4.53
C TRP A 192 16.64 -3.43 -3.54
N LEU A 193 17.31 -4.29 -2.77
CA LEU A 193 18.49 -3.89 -1.99
C LEU A 193 19.66 -3.47 -2.90
N ALA A 194 19.91 -4.20 -3.99
CA ALA A 194 20.96 -3.86 -4.96
C ALA A 194 20.65 -2.58 -5.75
N MET A 195 19.36 -2.26 -5.93
CA MET A 195 18.90 -0.99 -6.49
C MET A 195 19.01 0.17 -5.49
N ASP A 196 19.35 -0.10 -4.23
CA ASP A 196 19.26 0.86 -3.11
C ASP A 196 17.91 1.58 -3.17
N SER A 197 16.79 0.86 -3.03
CA SER A 197 15.45 1.44 -3.16
C SER A 197 14.54 1.17 -1.95
N ILE A 198 15.00 0.47 -0.92
CA ILE A 198 14.19 0.09 0.25
C ILE A 198 14.54 0.97 1.45
N ASP A 199 13.54 1.64 2.02
CA ASP A 199 13.70 2.45 3.24
C ASP A 199 12.81 2.00 4.40
N TYR A 200 11.87 1.09 4.13
CA TYR A 200 10.96 0.59 5.15
C TYR A 200 10.62 -0.88 4.89
N ILE A 201 10.45 -1.66 5.96
CA ILE A 201 10.22 -3.11 5.87
C ILE A 201 9.11 -3.50 6.83
N HIS A 202 8.05 -4.10 6.30
CA HIS A 202 7.11 -4.89 7.11
C HIS A 202 7.60 -6.33 7.21
N PHE A 203 8.14 -6.64 8.38
CA PHE A 203 8.73 -7.94 8.69
C PHE A 203 7.66 -8.88 9.28
N ARG A 204 6.64 -9.19 8.46
CA ARG A 204 5.54 -10.11 8.78
C ARG A 204 5.60 -11.37 7.93
N ASN A 205 4.98 -12.45 8.40
CA ASN A 205 4.96 -13.73 7.71
C ASN A 205 3.54 -14.24 7.51
N VAL A 206 3.35 -15.02 6.46
CA VAL A 206 2.06 -15.54 6.00
C VAL A 206 2.21 -16.98 5.55
N LYS A 207 1.10 -17.72 5.53
CA LYS A 207 1.00 -18.99 4.81
C LYS A 207 0.00 -18.84 3.67
N GLY A 208 0.36 -19.35 2.50
CA GLY A 208 -0.52 -19.38 1.33
C GLY A 208 -0.21 -18.30 0.30
N SER A 209 -1.23 -17.86 -0.42
CA SER A 209 -1.12 -16.95 -1.56
C SER A 209 -2.21 -15.89 -1.53
N VAL A 210 -2.17 -14.97 -2.50
CA VAL A 210 -3.21 -13.95 -2.67
C VAL A 210 -4.65 -14.52 -2.73
N PHE A 211 -4.85 -15.77 -3.16
CA PHE A 211 -6.17 -16.38 -3.25
C PHE A 211 -6.71 -16.91 -1.92
N SER A 212 -5.82 -17.40 -1.06
CA SER A 212 -6.14 -17.92 0.26
C SER A 212 -4.87 -17.89 1.10
N ASN A 213 -4.86 -17.07 2.16
CA ASN A 213 -3.74 -16.94 3.06
C ASN A 213 -4.17 -16.65 4.50
N VAL A 214 -3.24 -16.89 5.42
CA VAL A 214 -3.36 -16.52 6.82
C VAL A 214 -2.08 -15.86 7.31
N GLU A 215 -2.23 -14.79 8.09
CA GLU A 215 -1.14 -14.22 8.86
C GLU A 215 -0.80 -15.12 10.04
N VAL A 216 0.49 -15.34 10.25
CA VAL A 216 1.01 -16.22 11.29
C VAL A 216 2.18 -15.57 12.01
N PHE A 217 2.69 -16.23 13.06
CA PHE A 217 3.91 -15.76 13.70
C PHE A 217 5.08 -15.71 12.71
N VAL A 218 6.02 -14.79 12.94
CA VAL A 218 7.15 -14.55 12.03
C VAL A 218 7.99 -15.81 11.75
N ASP A 219 8.05 -16.75 12.68
CA ASP A 219 8.78 -18.02 12.59
C ASP A 219 7.95 -19.20 12.10
N GLU A 220 6.68 -18.97 11.72
CA GLU A 220 5.72 -20.01 11.38
C GLU A 220 5.35 -20.06 9.89
N GLY A 221 5.45 -18.94 9.18
CA GLY A 221 4.95 -18.83 7.80
C GLY A 221 5.87 -19.43 6.74
N ASP A 222 5.52 -19.17 5.48
CA ASP A 222 6.18 -19.74 4.32
C ASP A 222 7.54 -19.09 4.03
N ILE A 223 7.77 -17.88 4.57
CA ILE A 223 9.07 -17.22 4.51
C ILE A 223 9.95 -17.74 5.64
N ASP A 224 11.12 -18.29 5.31
CA ASP A 224 12.19 -18.51 6.28
C ASP A 224 12.87 -17.18 6.62
N MET A 225 12.35 -16.55 7.67
CA MET A 225 12.83 -15.27 8.18
C MET A 225 14.25 -15.33 8.77
N VAL A 226 14.79 -16.52 9.05
CA VAL A 226 16.10 -16.69 9.71
C VAL A 226 17.18 -17.14 8.72
N LEU A 227 16.80 -17.55 7.50
CA LEU A 227 17.70 -18.02 6.44
C LEU A 227 18.60 -19.18 6.91
N LYS A 228 17.98 -20.27 7.38
CA LYS A 228 18.70 -21.44 7.91
C LYS A 228 19.21 -22.39 6.83
#